data_AF-F0I1P0-F1
#
_entry.id   AF-F0I1P0-F1
#
_cell.length_a   1.000
_cell.length_b   1.000
_cell.length_c   1.000
_cell.angle_alpha   90.00
_cell.angle_beta   90.00
_cell.angle_gamma   90.00
#
_symmetry.space_group_name_H-M   'P 1'
#
loop_
_entity.id
_entity.type
_entity.pdbx_description
1 polymer ?
#
loop_
_entity_poly.entity_id
_entity_poly.type
_entity_poly.pdbx_seq_one_letter_code
_entity_poly.pdbx_strand_id
1 'polypeptide(L)'
;MWTEGGEGMAQKGRKPKPTSLKILEGNPGKRPLPKNEIQPKKKAPRCPSWLEEDAKKEWKRMGKILEGLGLLTDMDMTAFAGYCQAYARWKEAEEFLSKHGSIIKTPNGYLQQVPQVSISQTNLKIMLKFCEQFGLTPSARTRLASMDSEVGSGDEMEDLLGGRL
;
A
#
# COMPACT_ATOMS: atom_id res chain seq x y z
N MET A 1 -12.06 -14.18 53.57
CA MET A 1 -13.19 -14.43 52.67
C MET A 1 -13.27 -13.22 51.72
N TRP A 2 -12.72 -13.41 50.51
CA TRP A 2 -12.91 -12.75 49.19
C TRP A 2 -13.88 -11.55 49.09
N THR A 3 -13.67 -10.50 48.29
CA THR A 3 -12.99 -10.38 46.97
C THR A 3 -12.76 -8.92 46.58
N GLU A 4 -11.64 -8.63 45.91
CA GLU A 4 -11.36 -7.40 45.14
C GLU A 4 -12.24 -7.34 43.87
N GLY A 5 -12.84 -6.19 43.59
CA GLY A 5 -13.56 -5.92 42.35
C GLY A 5 -12.65 -5.23 41.32
N GLY A 6 -12.16 -5.99 40.33
CA GLY A 6 -11.39 -5.45 39.21
C GLY A 6 -12.27 -4.73 38.19
N GLU A 7 -11.98 -3.46 37.95
CA GLU A 7 -12.51 -2.70 36.81
C GLU A 7 -11.82 -3.16 35.52
N GLY A 8 -12.51 -4.00 34.74
CA GLY A 8 -12.09 -4.38 33.39
C GLY A 8 -12.23 -3.21 32.42
N MET A 9 -11.12 -2.64 31.96
CA MET A 9 -11.13 -1.68 30.87
C MET A 9 -11.66 -2.33 29.58
N ALA A 10 -12.84 -1.90 29.13
CA ALA A 10 -13.42 -2.34 27.88
C ALA A 10 -12.48 -2.04 26.70
N GLN A 11 -12.04 -3.08 26.01
CA GLN A 11 -11.24 -2.95 24.79
C GLN A 11 -12.02 -2.13 23.76
N LYS A 12 -11.43 -1.00 23.37
CA LYS A 12 -11.91 -0.11 22.30
C LYS A 12 -12.26 -0.93 21.06
N GLY A 13 -13.52 -0.89 20.65
CA GLY A 13 -14.04 -1.65 19.50
C GLY A 13 -13.28 -1.39 18.19
N ARG A 14 -13.63 -2.17 17.15
CA ARG A 14 -13.01 -2.15 15.82
C ARG A 14 -12.68 -0.73 15.37
N LYS A 15 -11.44 -0.53 14.89
CA LYS A 15 -10.95 0.78 14.42
C LYS A 15 -11.98 1.42 13.48
N PRO A 16 -12.35 2.69 13.71
CA PRO A 16 -13.38 3.35 12.93
C PRO A 16 -12.97 3.42 11.45
N LYS A 17 -13.90 3.12 10.55
CA LYS A 17 -13.70 3.32 9.11
C LYS A 17 -13.44 4.82 8.81
N PRO A 18 -12.52 5.14 7.90
CA PRO A 18 -12.31 6.50 7.38
C PRO A 18 -13.61 7.14 6.88
N THR A 19 -13.73 8.47 6.96
CA THR A 19 -14.95 9.16 6.51
C THR A 19 -15.12 9.07 5.00
N SER A 20 -14.04 8.96 4.21
CA SER A 20 -14.13 8.67 2.77
C SER A 20 -14.92 7.38 2.48
N LEU A 21 -14.65 6.30 3.23
CA LEU A 21 -15.39 5.05 3.12
C LEU A 21 -16.82 5.17 3.65
N LYS A 22 -17.03 5.92 4.75
CA LYS A 22 -18.40 6.14 5.26
C LYS A 22 -19.27 6.97 4.32
N ILE A 23 -18.71 7.96 3.63
CA ILE A 23 -19.42 8.75 2.62
C ILE A 23 -19.79 7.85 1.43
N LEU A 24 -18.84 7.04 0.96
CA LEU A 24 -19.04 6.12 -0.16
C LEU A 24 -20.09 5.05 0.15
N GLU A 25 -20.12 4.52 1.38
CA GLU A 25 -21.12 3.57 1.88
C GLU A 25 -22.49 4.24 2.19
N GLY A 26 -22.71 5.50 1.83
CA GLY A 26 -23.98 6.19 2.07
C GLY A 26 -24.25 6.56 3.54
N ASN A 27 -23.21 6.58 4.38
CA ASN A 27 -23.26 6.77 5.82
C ASN A 27 -24.24 5.80 6.52
N PRO A 28 -23.94 4.49 6.57
CA PRO A 28 -24.86 3.47 7.08
C PRO A 28 -25.30 3.73 8.53
N GLY A 29 -24.40 4.35 9.31
CA GLY A 29 -24.66 4.68 10.71
C GLY A 29 -25.51 5.95 10.90
N LYS A 30 -25.84 6.70 9.84
CA LYS A 30 -26.54 7.99 9.83
C LYS A 30 -26.01 9.04 10.83
N ARG A 31 -24.82 8.82 11.40
CA ARG A 31 -24.18 9.72 12.35
C ARG A 31 -23.55 10.88 11.59
N PRO A 32 -23.52 12.10 12.15
CA PRO A 32 -22.80 13.21 11.55
C PRO A 32 -21.34 12.80 11.31
N LEU A 33 -20.92 12.88 10.06
CA LEU A 33 -19.54 12.59 9.68
C LEU A 33 -18.64 13.73 10.18
N PRO A 34 -17.43 13.44 10.68
CA PRO A 34 -16.50 14.47 11.12
C PRO A 34 -16.14 15.36 9.92
N LYS A 35 -16.62 16.61 9.96
CA LYS A 35 -16.43 17.60 8.88
C LYS A 35 -14.97 18.05 8.69
N ASN A 36 -14.08 17.66 9.61
CA ASN A 36 -12.70 18.10 9.66
C ASN A 36 -11.70 16.97 9.36
N GLU A 37 -12.11 15.93 8.63
CA GLU A 37 -11.12 15.02 8.04
C GLU A 37 -10.37 15.75 6.94
N ILE A 38 -9.06 15.89 7.15
CA ILE A 38 -8.14 16.49 6.19
C ILE A 38 -8.17 15.61 4.93
N GLN A 39 -8.86 16.07 3.89
CA GLN A 39 -8.79 15.47 2.57
C GLN A 39 -7.40 15.79 2.00
N PRO A 40 -6.50 14.80 1.86
CA PRO A 40 -5.17 15.08 1.35
C PRO A 40 -5.28 15.56 -0.09
N LYS A 41 -4.56 16.62 -0.43
CA LYS A 41 -4.49 17.10 -1.81
C LYS A 41 -3.86 16.00 -2.66
N LYS A 42 -4.53 15.61 -3.73
CA LYS A 42 -4.06 14.61 -4.71
C LYS A 42 -2.98 15.23 -5.61
N LYS A 43 -1.83 15.56 -5.03
CA LYS A 43 -0.67 16.09 -5.74
C LYS A 43 0.53 15.22 -5.39
N ALA A 44 1.36 14.93 -6.38
CA ALA A 44 2.60 14.24 -6.10
C ALA A 44 3.50 15.10 -5.19
N PRO A 45 4.04 14.54 -4.09
CA PRO A 45 4.97 15.24 -3.22
C PRO A 45 6.27 15.52 -3.97
N ARG A 46 7.02 16.52 -3.49
CA ARG A 46 8.35 16.80 -4.06
C ARG A 46 9.27 15.62 -3.81
N CYS A 47 10.04 15.25 -4.84
CA CYS A 47 11.05 14.20 -4.76
C CYS A 47 12.06 14.51 -3.65
N PRO A 48 12.26 13.61 -2.67
CA PRO A 48 13.25 13.83 -1.61
C PRO A 48 14.67 13.91 -2.17
N SER A 49 15.47 14.84 -1.63
CA SER A 49 16.85 15.08 -2.08
C SER A 49 17.80 13.93 -1.79
N TRP A 50 17.52 13.14 -0.75
CA TRP A 50 18.34 12.03 -0.27
C TRP A 50 18.18 10.73 -1.09
N LEU A 51 17.28 10.70 -2.07
CA LEU A 51 17.14 9.55 -2.95
C LEU A 51 18.36 9.38 -3.86
N GLU A 52 18.72 8.13 -4.15
CA GLU A 52 19.72 7.80 -5.16
C GLU A 52 19.26 8.26 -6.56
N GLU A 53 20.21 8.45 -7.48
CA GLU A 53 19.92 9.00 -8.81
C GLU A 53 18.93 8.13 -9.61
N ASP A 54 19.08 6.81 -9.57
CA ASP A 54 18.14 5.89 -10.21
C ASP A 54 16.78 5.86 -9.49
N ALA A 55 16.76 6.07 -8.17
CA ALA A 55 15.52 6.22 -7.41
C ALA A 55 14.78 7.51 -7.80
N LYS A 56 15.50 8.62 -8.03
CA LYS A 56 14.91 9.88 -8.52
C LYS A 56 14.33 9.74 -9.92
N LYS A 57 14.97 8.98 -10.81
CA LYS A 57 14.43 8.67 -12.15
C LYS A 57 13.13 7.89 -12.03
N GLU A 58 13.12 6.87 -11.18
CA GLU A 58 11.92 6.08 -10.94
C GLU A 58 10.79 6.88 -10.30
N TRP A 59 11.12 7.77 -9.35
CA TRP A 59 10.18 8.71 -8.75
C TRP A 59 9.48 9.56 -9.82
N LYS A 60 10.24 10.10 -10.78
CA LYS A 60 9.67 10.90 -11.88
C LYS A 60 8.77 10.05 -12.78
N ARG A 61 9.20 8.83 -13.12
CA ARG A 61 8.47 7.92 -14.01
C ARG A 61 7.16 7.46 -13.39
N MET A 62 7.22 6.87 -12.20
CA MET A 62 6.07 6.31 -11.51
C MET A 62 5.20 7.37 -10.85
N GLY A 63 5.80 8.46 -10.35
CA GLY A 63 5.06 9.57 -9.75
C GLY A 63 4.08 10.20 -10.72
N LYS A 64 4.47 10.40 -11.99
CA LYS A 64 3.59 10.92 -13.04
C LYS A 64 2.39 10.00 -13.32
N ILE A 65 2.63 8.67 -13.32
CA ILE A 65 1.59 7.68 -13.56
C ILE A 65 0.61 7.64 -12.37
N LEU A 66 1.13 7.57 -11.16
CA LEU A 66 0.34 7.49 -9.93
C LEU A 66 -0.44 8.78 -9.66
N GLU A 67 0.13 9.94 -9.99
CA GLU A 67 -0.56 11.23 -9.94
C GLU A 67 -1.70 11.29 -10.97
N GLY A 68 -1.47 10.82 -12.21
CA GLY A 68 -2.51 10.74 -13.23
C GLY A 68 -3.67 9.82 -12.87
N LEU A 69 -3.42 8.80 -12.04
CA LEU A 69 -4.43 7.89 -11.50
C LEU A 69 -5.07 8.43 -10.19
N GLY A 70 -4.59 9.55 -9.66
CA GLY A 70 -5.07 10.11 -8.38
C GLY A 70 -4.78 9.23 -7.15
N LEU A 71 -3.79 8.34 -7.26
CA LEU A 71 -3.41 7.37 -6.23
C LEU A 71 -2.31 7.87 -5.28
N LEU A 72 -1.75 9.05 -5.56
CA LEU A 72 -0.63 9.59 -4.80
C LEU A 72 -1.04 10.86 -4.08
N THR A 73 -0.89 10.83 -2.75
CA THR A 73 -1.13 11.95 -1.87
C THR A 73 0.15 12.37 -1.16
N ASP A 74 0.16 13.57 -0.55
CA ASP A 74 1.30 14.03 0.26
C ASP A 74 1.63 13.06 1.41
N MET A 75 0.64 12.30 1.92
CA MET A 75 0.86 11.31 2.98
C MET A 75 1.64 10.08 2.51
N ASP A 76 1.65 9.82 1.20
CA ASP A 76 2.30 8.64 0.62
C ASP A 76 3.76 8.89 0.26
N MET A 77 4.29 10.10 0.52
CA MET A 77 5.65 10.51 0.16
C MET A 77 6.70 9.49 0.62
N THR A 78 6.69 9.12 1.90
CA THR A 78 7.70 8.21 2.47
C THR A 78 7.56 6.80 1.92
N ALA A 79 6.34 6.33 1.72
CA ALA A 79 6.07 5.01 1.15
C ALA A 79 6.57 4.94 -0.30
N PHE A 80 6.25 5.95 -1.11
CA PHE A 80 6.70 6.02 -2.49
C PHE A 80 8.22 6.21 -2.59
N ALA A 81 8.84 6.93 -1.64
CA ALA A 81 10.30 7.07 -1.57
C ALA A 81 10.96 5.72 -1.29
N GLY A 82 10.40 4.93 -0.37
CA GLY A 82 10.84 3.57 -0.07
C GLY A 82 10.77 2.65 -1.29
N TYR A 83 9.69 2.73 -2.07
CA TYR A 83 9.58 2.00 -3.35
C TYR A 83 10.69 2.40 -4.33
N CYS A 84 10.88 3.70 -4.55
CA CYS A 84 11.88 4.21 -5.50
C CYS A 84 13.30 3.80 -5.10
N GLN A 85 13.61 3.84 -3.80
CA GLN A 85 14.89 3.42 -3.27
C GLN A 85 15.12 1.91 -3.43
N ALA A 86 14.08 1.10 -3.19
CA ALA A 86 14.15 -0.34 -3.41
C ALA A 86 14.37 -0.67 -4.89
N TYR A 87 13.70 0.04 -5.79
CA TYR A 87 13.91 -0.09 -7.24
C TYR A 87 15.36 0.17 -7.65
N ALA A 88 15.96 1.25 -7.17
CA ALA A 88 17.35 1.59 -7.49
C ALA A 88 18.32 0.48 -7.06
N ARG A 89 18.20 0.00 -5.82
CA ARG A 89 19.05 -1.06 -5.26
C ARG A 89 18.83 -2.41 -5.95
N TRP A 90 17.59 -2.73 -6.30
CA TRP A 90 17.28 -3.93 -7.08
C TRP A 90 17.93 -3.86 -8.45
N LYS A 91 17.75 -2.74 -9.17
CA LYS A 91 18.33 -2.53 -10.49
C LYS A 91 19.85 -2.65 -10.47
N GLU A 92 20.52 -1.99 -9.53
CA GLU A 92 21.97 -2.10 -9.36
C GLU A 92 22.43 -3.55 -9.11
N ALA A 93 21.72 -4.26 -8.23
CA ALA A 93 22.02 -5.66 -7.93
C ALA A 93 21.84 -6.57 -9.16
N GLU A 94 20.76 -6.41 -9.93
CA GLU A 94 20.52 -7.16 -11.17
C GLU A 94 21.57 -6.86 -12.25
N GLU A 95 21.99 -5.60 -12.39
CA GLU A 95 23.06 -5.22 -13.30
C GLU A 95 24.40 -5.85 -12.90
N PHE A 96 24.70 -5.92 -11.60
CA PHE A 96 25.87 -6.63 -11.09
C PHE A 96 25.80 -8.11 -11.42
N LEU A 97 24.68 -8.77 -11.12
CA LEU A 97 24.48 -10.21 -11.35
C LEU A 97 24.56 -10.58 -12.83
N SER A 98 24.04 -9.72 -13.71
CA SER A 98 24.11 -9.91 -15.16
C SER A 98 25.55 -9.86 -15.68
N LYS A 99 26.40 -9.03 -15.07
CA LYS A 99 27.80 -8.84 -15.50
C LYS A 99 28.76 -9.86 -14.87
N HIS A 100 28.56 -10.23 -13.61
CA HIS A 100 29.54 -10.98 -12.82
C HIS A 100 29.08 -12.40 -12.46
N GLY A 101 27.81 -12.73 -12.72
CA GLY A 101 27.19 -13.97 -12.27
C GLY A 101 26.79 -13.93 -10.80
N SER A 102 26.19 -15.03 -10.34
CA SER A 102 25.59 -15.16 -9.01
C SER A 102 26.45 -15.92 -8.00
N ILE A 103 27.58 -16.47 -8.42
CA ILE A 103 28.45 -17.33 -7.61
C ILE A 103 29.89 -16.85 -7.74
N ILE A 104 30.59 -16.78 -6.61
CA ILE A 104 32.03 -16.53 -6.53
C ILE A 104 32.74 -17.73 -5.89
N LYS A 105 34.00 -17.94 -6.26
CA LYS A 105 34.87 -18.91 -5.60
C LYS A 105 35.65 -18.20 -4.50
N THR A 106 35.48 -18.66 -3.27
CA THR A 106 36.23 -18.17 -2.11
C THR A 106 37.71 -18.57 -2.21
N PRO A 107 38.63 -17.88 -1.48
CA PRO A 107 40.05 -18.25 -1.46
C PRO A 107 40.30 -19.72 -1.05
N ASN A 108 39.43 -20.27 -0.20
CA ASN A 108 39.51 -21.65 0.26
C ASN A 108 38.89 -22.67 -0.72
N GLY A 109 38.46 -22.23 -1.89
CA GLY A 109 37.98 -23.10 -2.97
C GLY A 109 36.47 -23.38 -2.99
N TYR A 110 35.72 -22.98 -1.96
CA TYR A 110 34.27 -23.14 -1.90
C TYR A 110 33.54 -22.16 -2.82
N LEU A 111 32.43 -22.61 -3.40
CA LEU A 111 31.51 -21.77 -4.15
C LEU A 111 30.51 -21.11 -3.21
N GLN A 112 30.39 -19.79 -3.28
CA GLN A 112 29.48 -19.01 -2.45
C GLN A 112 28.64 -18.07 -3.32
N GLN A 113 27.37 -17.91 -2.96
CA GLN A 113 26.49 -16.95 -3.62
C GLN A 113 26.90 -15.51 -3.28
N VAL A 114 26.87 -14.63 -4.28
CA VAL A 114 27.17 -13.21 -4.06
C VAL A 114 26.05 -12.50 -3.30
N PRO A 115 26.35 -11.51 -2.44
CA PRO A 115 25.34 -10.76 -1.68
C PRO A 115 24.27 -10.10 -2.55
N GLN A 116 24.60 -9.74 -3.79
CA GLN A 116 23.69 -9.08 -4.73
C GLN A 116 22.45 -9.94 -5.03
N VAL A 117 22.55 -11.27 -4.93
CA VAL A 117 21.37 -12.14 -5.05
C VAL A 117 20.35 -11.87 -3.95
N SER A 118 20.79 -11.81 -2.69
CA SER A 118 19.87 -11.55 -1.58
C SER A 118 19.37 -10.10 -1.56
N ILE A 119 20.21 -9.14 -1.96
CA ILE A 119 19.82 -7.73 -2.13
C ILE A 119 18.74 -7.60 -3.19
N SER A 120 18.94 -8.21 -4.37
CA SER A 120 17.94 -8.17 -5.44
C SER A 120 16.61 -8.77 -4.98
N GLN A 121 16.63 -10.00 -4.45
CA GLN A 121 15.42 -10.68 -4.00
C GLN A 121 14.67 -9.91 -2.91
N THR A 122 15.41 -9.30 -1.98
CA THR A 122 14.82 -8.52 -0.88
C THR A 122 14.14 -7.25 -1.40
N ASN A 123 14.82 -6.50 -2.26
CA ASN A 123 14.26 -5.26 -2.80
C ASN A 123 13.08 -5.54 -3.75
N LEU A 124 13.13 -6.61 -4.53
CA LEU A 124 11.98 -7.04 -5.34
C LEU A 124 10.75 -7.34 -4.47
N LYS A 125 10.92 -8.04 -3.34
CA LYS A 125 9.82 -8.29 -2.39
C LYS A 125 9.27 -6.99 -1.78
N ILE A 126 10.14 -6.04 -1.45
CA ILE A 126 9.73 -4.72 -0.95
C ILE A 126 8.91 -3.98 -2.01
N MET A 127 9.39 -3.96 -3.25
CA MET A 127 8.68 -3.34 -4.37
C MET A 127 7.30 -3.96 -4.59
N LEU A 128 7.19 -5.30 -4.55
CA LEU A 128 5.91 -5.99 -4.70
C LEU A 128 4.91 -5.60 -3.59
N LYS A 129 5.37 -5.50 -2.34
CA LYS A 129 4.51 -5.02 -1.23
C LYS A 129 3.98 -3.61 -1.46
N PHE A 130 4.80 -2.71 -1.99
CA PHE A 130 4.34 -1.37 -2.37
C PHE A 130 3.36 -1.42 -3.54
N CYS A 131 3.62 -2.24 -4.57
CA CYS A 131 2.69 -2.42 -5.69
C CYS A 131 1.31 -2.91 -5.23
N GLU A 132 1.26 -3.78 -4.21
CA GLU A 132 0.00 -4.22 -3.60
C GLU A 132 -0.72 -3.08 -2.87
N GLN A 133 0.02 -2.25 -2.12
CA GLN A 133 -0.54 -1.12 -1.37
C GLN A 133 -1.11 -0.02 -2.28
N PHE A 134 -0.42 0.29 -3.38
CA PHE A 134 -0.84 1.31 -4.34
C PHE A 134 -1.85 0.82 -5.37
N GLY A 135 -2.35 -0.43 -5.28
CA GLY A 135 -3.32 -0.95 -6.24
C GLY A 135 -2.73 -1.19 -7.64
N LEU A 136 -1.41 -1.34 -7.77
CA LEU A 136 -0.73 -1.49 -9.05
C LEU A 136 -0.79 -2.92 -9.61
N THR A 137 -1.11 -3.91 -8.78
CA THR A 137 -1.29 -5.30 -9.24
C THR A 137 -2.72 -5.52 -9.75
N PRO A 138 -2.94 -6.36 -10.79
CA PRO A 138 -4.28 -6.69 -11.27
C PRO A 138 -5.21 -7.15 -10.14
N SER A 139 -4.72 -7.99 -9.23
CA SER A 139 -5.49 -8.47 -8.07
C SER A 139 -5.82 -7.36 -7.07
N ALA A 140 -4.92 -6.38 -6.87
CA ALA A 140 -5.24 -5.22 -6.04
C ALA A 140 -6.26 -4.29 -6.71
N ARG A 141 -6.20 -4.13 -8.04
CA ARG A 141 -7.25 -3.42 -8.79
C ARG A 141 -8.59 -4.13 -8.71
N THR A 142 -8.63 -5.46 -8.85
CA THR A 142 -9.87 -6.23 -8.69
C THR A 142 -10.43 -6.10 -7.27
N ARG A 143 -9.58 -6.10 -6.23
CA ARG A 143 -10.03 -5.86 -4.85
C ARG A 143 -10.61 -4.46 -4.65
N LEU A 144 -10.00 -3.45 -5.25
CA LEU A 144 -10.54 -2.09 -5.23
C LEU A 144 -11.88 -2.01 -5.97
N ALA A 145 -11.99 -2.64 -7.14
CA ALA A 145 -13.24 -2.70 -7.91
C ALA A 145 -14.33 -3.55 -7.23
N SER A 146 -13.98 -4.64 -6.53
CA SER A 146 -14.94 -5.46 -5.80
C SER A 146 -15.39 -4.78 -4.50
N MET A 147 -14.55 -3.95 -3.88
CA MET A 147 -14.99 -3.02 -2.84
C MET A 147 -16.02 -2.00 -3.36
N ASP A 148 -15.96 -1.62 -4.64
CA ASP A 148 -17.01 -0.82 -5.27
C ASP A 148 -18.28 -1.65 -5.59
N SER A 149 -18.15 -2.96 -5.75
CA SER A 149 -19.24 -3.86 -6.17
C SER A 149 -20.08 -4.42 -5.00
N GLU A 150 -19.46 -4.71 -3.85
CA GLU A 150 -20.18 -5.24 -2.67
C GLU A 150 -21.00 -4.16 -1.93
N VAL A 151 -20.85 -2.89 -2.30
CA VAL A 151 -21.63 -1.77 -1.73
C VAL A 151 -23.01 -1.63 -2.42
N GLY A 152 -23.29 -2.44 -3.46
CA GLY A 152 -24.53 -2.39 -4.24
C GLY A 152 -25.57 -3.50 -3.99
N SER A 153 -25.28 -4.55 -3.20
CA SER A 153 -26.21 -5.69 -3.06
C SER A 153 -27.10 -5.64 -1.80
N GLY A 154 -27.35 -4.45 -1.26
CA GLY A 154 -28.21 -4.25 -0.09
C GLY A 154 -29.71 -4.17 -0.38
N ASP A 155 -30.10 -3.86 -1.63
CA ASP A 155 -31.47 -3.42 -1.93
C ASP A 155 -32.34 -4.49 -2.63
N GLU A 156 -31.79 -5.62 -3.08
CA GLU A 156 -32.59 -6.64 -3.80
C GLU A 156 -33.56 -7.43 -2.90
N MET A 157 -33.29 -7.54 -1.59
CA MET A 157 -34.18 -8.26 -0.66
C MET A 157 -35.27 -7.36 -0.05
N GLU A 158 -35.09 -6.03 -0.06
CA GLU A 158 -36.11 -5.09 0.46
C GLU A 158 -37.17 -4.76 -0.60
N ASP A 159 -36.79 -4.70 -1.88
CA ASP A 159 -37.74 -4.53 -3.01
C ASP A 159 -38.66 -5.76 -3.22
N LEU A 160 -38.18 -6.96 -2.87
CA LEU A 160 -38.95 -8.22 -2.96
C LEU A 160 -40.03 -8.34 -1.86
N LEU A 161 -39.88 -7.61 -0.75
CA LEU A 161 -40.79 -7.66 0.40
C LEU A 161 -41.65 -6.39 0.55
N GLY A 162 -41.35 -5.33 -0.23
CA GLY A 162 -42.07 -4.04 -0.22
C GLY A 162 -43.31 -3.95 -1.11
N GLY A 163 -43.60 -4.96 -1.93
CA GLY A 163 -44.78 -5.01 -2.80
C GLY A 163 -46.08 -5.33 -2.04
N ARG A 164 -46.64 -4.35 -1.32
CA ARG A 164 -48.00 -4.40 -0.78
C ARG A 164 -48.91 -3.55 -1.66
N LEU A 165 -49.62 -4.21 -2.58
CA LEU A 165 -51.06 -4.11 -2.84
C LEU A 165 -51.47 -5.22 -3.81
#